data_AF-A0A7W0G5W6-F1
#
_entry.id   AF-A0A7W0G5W6-F1
#
_cell.length_a   1.000
_cell.length_b   1.000
_cell.length_c   1.000
_cell.angle_alpha   90.00
_cell.angle_beta   90.00
_cell.angle_gamma   90.00
#
_symmetry.space_group_name_H-M   'P 1'
#
loop_
_entity.id
_entity.type
_entity.pdbx_description
1 polymer ?
#
loop_
_entity_poly.entity_id
_entity_poly.type
_entity_poly.pdbx_seq_one_letter_code
_entity_poly.pdbx_strand_id
1 'polypeptide(L)' 'MRPDPTFHPSPKLAMAAPPEEHAYVVMLSGDRSEPDALGVIDVKAGSERFGQIVHTVVMPNVLKP' A
#
# COMPACT_ATOMS: atom_id res chain seq x y z
N MET A 1 -15.41 -18.46 15.91
CA MET A 1 -14.61 -17.40 15.25
C MET A 1 -14.08 -17.96 13.94
N ARG A 2 -14.17 -17.23 12.83
CA ARG A 2 -13.49 -17.59 11.57
C ARG A 2 -12.18 -16.79 11.49
N PRO A 3 -11.06 -17.41 11.06
CA PRO A 3 -9.80 -16.69 10.82
C PRO A 3 -9.96 -15.62 9.73
N ASP A 4 -9.09 -14.61 9.77
CA ASP A 4 -9.00 -13.60 8.71
C ASP A 4 -8.73 -14.28 7.34
N PRO A 5 -9.44 -13.93 6.26
CA PRO A 5 -9.30 -14.58 4.96
C PRO A 5 -7.94 -14.38 4.27
N THR A 6 -7.14 -13.41 4.73
CA THR A 6 -5.78 -13.14 4.23
C THR A 6 -4.71 -13.95 4.96
N PHE A 7 -5.10 -14.73 5.98
CA PHE A 7 -4.19 -15.63 6.68
C PHE A 7 -4.16 -16.99 5.99
N HIS A 8 -3.05 -17.24 5.29
CA HIS A 8 -2.85 -18.48 4.55
C HIS A 8 -1.95 -19.45 5.34
N PRO A 9 -2.37 -20.72 5.55
CA PRO A 9 -1.63 -21.65 6.39
C PRO A 9 -0.40 -22.28 5.71
N SER A 10 -0.15 -21.98 4.43
CA SER A 10 1.07 -22.39 3.72
C SER A 10 1.38 -21.45 2.55
N PRO A 11 2.64 -21.39 2.08
CA PRO A 11 3.01 -20.62 0.89
C PRO A 11 2.22 -21.00 -0.36
N LYS A 12 1.96 -22.30 -0.57
CA LYS A 12 1.17 -22.79 -1.72
C LYS A 12 -0.25 -22.21 -1.74
N LEU A 13 -0.87 -22.07 -0.57
CA LEU A 13 -2.20 -21.48 -0.46
C LEU A 13 -2.17 -19.96 -0.59
N ALA A 14 -1.11 -19.29 -0.13
CA ALA A 14 -0.92 -17.86 -0.35
C ALA A 14 -0.76 -17.52 -1.85
N MET A 15 -0.02 -18.35 -2.60
CA MET A 15 0.13 -18.17 -4.05
C MET A 15 -1.16 -18.39 -4.84
N ALA A 16 -2.12 -19.15 -4.29
CA ALA A 16 -3.42 -19.41 -4.90
C ALA A 16 -4.49 -18.37 -4.49
N ALA A 17 -4.13 -17.40 -3.64
CA ALA A 17 -5.04 -16.35 -3.21
C ALA A 17 -5.36 -15.38 -4.37
N PRO A 18 -6.43 -14.58 -4.24
CA PRO A 18 -6.70 -13.51 -5.18
C PRO A 18 -5.52 -12.53 -5.29
N PRO A 19 -5.26 -11.96 -6.48
CA PRO A 19 -4.27 -10.90 -6.64
C PRO A 19 -4.57 -9.68 -5.77
N GLU A 20 -3.53 -8.91 -5.47
CA GLU A 20 -3.65 -7.64 -4.76
C GLU A 20 -4.46 -6.61 -5.58
N GLU A 21 -5.25 -5.79 -4.89
CA GLU A 21 -5.99 -4.68 -5.50
C GLU A 21 -5.36 -3.32 -5.17
N HIS A 22 -4.50 -3.26 -4.15
CA HIS A 22 -3.81 -2.04 -3.73
C HIS A 22 -2.34 -2.33 -3.44
N ALA A 23 -1.47 -1.38 -3.79
CA ALA A 23 -0.07 -1.37 -3.40
C ALA A 23 0.20 -0.19 -2.47
N TYR A 24 0.84 -0.47 -1.33
CA TYR A 24 1.27 0.53 -0.36
C TYR A 24 2.75 0.84 -0.57
N VAL A 25 3.07 2.11 -0.86
CA VAL A 25 4.43 2.54 -1.23
C VAL A 25 4.90 3.66 -0.31
N VAL A 26 6.12 3.53 0.20
CA VAL A 26 6.76 4.60 0.98
C VAL A 26 7.26 5.68 0.02
N MET A 27 6.85 6.91 0.27
CA MET A 27 7.26 8.12 -0.44
C MET A 27 8.20 8.91 0.48
N LEU A 28 9.45 9.10 0.05
CA LEU A 28 10.47 9.78 0.84
C LEU A 28 10.73 11.18 0.28
N SER A 29 10.74 12.19 1.15
CA SER A 29 11.19 13.54 0.81
C SER A 29 12.72 13.58 0.87
N GLY A 30 13.37 13.46 -0.29
CA GLY A 30 14.83 13.38 -0.37
C GLY A 30 15.57 14.60 0.19
N ASP A 31 14.99 15.79 0.05
CA ASP A 31 15.51 17.05 0.60
C ASP A 31 14.88 17.45 1.93
N ARG A 32 13.95 16.64 2.45
CA ARG A 32 13.20 16.87 3.70
C ARG A 32 12.38 18.16 3.72
N SER A 33 12.05 18.71 2.55
CA SER A 33 11.19 19.90 2.44
C SER A 33 9.74 19.60 2.82
N GLU A 34 9.33 18.33 2.74
CA GLU A 34 7.99 17.84 3.07
C GLU A 34 8.08 16.60 3.97
N PRO A 35 7.03 16.26 4.73
CA PRO A 35 6.98 14.98 5.43
C PRO A 35 6.99 13.81 4.45
N ASP A 36 7.62 12.70 4.85
CA ASP A 36 7.45 11.41 4.16
C ASP A 36 5.96 10.99 4.19
N ALA A 37 5.57 10.09 3.29
CA ALA A 37 4.19 9.63 3.18
C ALA A 37 4.07 8.15 2.81
N LEU A 38 2.89 7.60 3.03
CA LEU A 38 2.47 6.31 2.47
C LEU A 38 1.49 6.58 1.32
N GLY A 39 1.91 6.26 0.11
CA GLY A 39 1.03 6.25 -1.07
C GLY A 39 0.24 4.95 -1.13
N VAL A 40 -1.06 5.04 -1.40
CA VAL A 40 -1.93 3.92 -1.71
C VAL A 40 -2.21 3.96 -3.21
N ILE A 41 -1.73 2.97 -3.94
CA ILE A 41 -1.85 2.86 -5.39
C ILE A 41 -2.92 1.82 -5.71
N ASP A 42 -3.83 2.13 -6.61
CA ASP A 42 -4.77 1.15 -7.16
C ASP A 42 -4.05 0.29 -8.21
N VAL A 43 -4.01 -1.02 -7.96
CA VAL A 43 -3.38 -2.01 -8.85
C VAL A 43 -4.38 -3.07 -9.30
N LYS A 44 -5.68 -2.82 -9.14
CA LYS A 44 -6.73 -3.73 -9.59
C LYS A 44 -6.86 -3.66 -11.12
N ALA A 45 -6.60 -4.77 -11.79
CA ALA A 45 -6.80 -4.89 -13.23
C ALA A 45 -8.25 -4.52 -13.61
N GLY A 46 -8.41 -3.61 -14.57
CA GLY A 46 -9.71 -3.11 -15.02
C GLY A 46 -10.29 -1.95 -14.19
N SER A 47 -9.61 -1.48 -13.16
CA SER A 47 -9.99 -0.23 -12.49
C SER A 47 -9.76 0.99 -13.41
N GLU A 48 -10.67 1.96 -13.36
CA GLU A 48 -10.51 3.27 -14.03
C GLU A 48 -9.31 4.06 -13.49
N ARG A 49 -8.85 3.74 -12.27
CA ARG A 49 -7.73 4.39 -11.60
C ARG A 49 -6.48 3.52 -11.51
N PHE A 50 -6.43 2.42 -12.27
CA PHE A 50 -5.28 1.52 -12.30
C PHE A 50 -3.96 2.28 -12.53
N GLY A 51 -2.98 2.04 -11.65
CA GLY A 51 -1.66 2.68 -11.68
C GLY A 51 -1.60 4.08 -11.05
N GLN A 52 -2.69 4.58 -10.45
CA GLN A 52 -2.74 5.90 -9.82
C GLN A 52 -2.64 5.82 -8.30
N ILE A 53 -2.04 6.84 -7.68
CA ILE A 53 -2.16 7.07 -6.23
C ILE A 53 -3.60 7.49 -5.94
N VAL A 54 -4.35 6.65 -5.23
CA VAL A 54 -5.75 6.90 -4.85
C VAL A 54 -5.86 7.55 -3.47
N HIS A 55 -4.83 7.43 -2.63
CA HIS A 55 -4.74 8.10 -1.34
C HIS A 55 -3.28 8.31 -0.92
N THR A 56 -3.04 9.35 -0.12
CA THR A 56 -1.73 9.66 0.46
C THR A 56 -1.90 9.90 1.95
N VAL A 57 -1.22 9.09 2.77
CA VAL A 57 -1.14 9.28 4.21
C VAL A 57 0.16 9.99 4.54
N VAL A 58 0.09 11.30 4.76
CA VAL A 58 1.24 12.12 5.14
C VAL A 58 1.63 11.80 6.59
N MET A 59 2.92 11.58 6.84
CA MET A 59 3.40 11.32 8.19
C MET A 59 3.29 12.60 9.04
N PRO A 60 2.85 12.50 10.31
CA PRO A 60 2.55 13.67 11.13
C PRO A 60 3.79 14.44 11.59
N ASN A 61 4.99 13.84 11.50
CA ASN A 61 6.23 14.43 11.96
C ASN A 61 7.18 14.65 10.79
N VAL A 62 7.58 15.89 10.56
CA VAL A 62 8.85 16.21 9.88
C VAL A 62 9.96 16.08 10.93
N LEU A 63 11.08 15.43 10.57
CA LEU A 63 12.31 15.54 11.36
C LEU A 63 12.59 17.04 11.51
N LYS A 64 12.41 17.58 12.73
CA LYS A 64 12.85 18.95 13.01
C LYS A 64 14.36 19.01 12.73
N PRO A 65 14.85 20.09 12.09
CA PRO A 65 16.27 20.26 11.87
C PRO A 65 17.06 20.21 13.19
#